data_AF-A0A3M1RXP0-F1
#
_entry.id   AF-A0A3M1RXP0-F1
#
_cell.length_a   1.000
_cell.length_b   1.000
_cell.length_c   1.000
_cell.angle_alpha   90.00
_cell.angle_beta   90.00
_cell.angle_gamma   90.00
#
_symmetry.space_group_name_H-M   'P 1'
#
loop_
_entity.id
_entity.type
_entity.pdbx_description
1 polymer ?
#
loop_
_entity_poly.entity_id
_entity_poly.type
_entity_poly.pdbx_seq_one_letter_code
_entity_poly.pdbx_strand_id
1 'polypeptide(L)'
;MKIKKRVNRFYDTARYGCPQIRVYHRKGYGKKSPRYLLKCGCCEEKVEIYYDNEALEINGVNGSIDDWRDILLPLLLIEKKGDKFVDKKV
;
A
#
# COMPACT_ATOMS: atom_id res chain seq x y z
N MET A 1 13.49 0.04 4.56
CA MET A 1 12.51 -0.24 3.48
C MET A 1 13.04 0.26 2.14
N LYS A 2 13.25 -0.62 1.14
CA LYS A 2 13.64 -0.20 -0.23
C LYS A 2 12.39 0.21 -1.00
N ILE A 3 12.19 1.51 -1.20
CA ILE A 3 11.01 2.04 -1.90
C ILE A 3 11.24 1.94 -3.40
N LYS A 4 10.40 1.16 -4.09
CA LYS A 4 10.45 1.06 -5.56
C LYS A 4 10.05 2.40 -6.16
N LYS A 5 10.94 3.02 -6.94
CA LYS A 5 10.60 4.19 -7.76
C LYS A 5 9.55 3.79 -8.80
N ARG A 6 8.52 4.60 -8.97
CA ARG A 6 7.48 4.42 -10.01
C ARG A 6 7.38 5.66 -10.86
N VAL A 7 7.09 5.47 -12.14
CA VAL A 7 6.76 6.55 -13.07
C VAL A 7 5.27 6.81 -12.88
N ASN A 8 4.91 7.81 -12.06
CA ASN A 8 3.53 8.08 -11.64
C ASN A 8 2.69 8.76 -12.74
N ARG A 9 2.60 8.14 -13.91
CA ARG A 9 1.84 8.63 -15.06
C ARG A 9 0.34 8.46 -14.86
N PHE A 10 -0.42 9.43 -15.34
CA PHE A 10 -1.88 9.33 -15.40
C PHE A 10 -2.26 8.32 -16.48
N TYR A 11 -3.17 7.41 -16.13
CA TYR A 11 -3.70 6.35 -16.99
C TYR A 11 -2.63 5.41 -17.59
N ASP A 12 -1.54 5.13 -16.86
CA ASP A 12 -0.53 4.16 -17.29
C ASP A 12 -1.01 2.73 -17.02
N THR A 13 -1.31 1.99 -18.09
CA THR A 13 -1.79 0.60 -18.04
C THR A 13 -0.74 -0.44 -18.41
N ALA A 14 0.48 -0.02 -18.77
CA ALA A 14 1.47 -0.87 -19.46
C ALA A 14 1.89 -2.13 -18.68
N ARG A 15 1.78 -2.10 -17.35
CA ARG A 15 2.26 -3.17 -16.47
C ARG A 15 1.22 -4.22 -16.08
N TYR A 16 -0.04 -3.81 -15.92
CA TYR A 16 -1.07 -4.65 -15.30
C TYR A 16 -2.38 -4.67 -16.09
N GLY A 17 -2.42 -4.04 -17.28
CA GLY A 17 -3.65 -3.92 -18.07
C GLY A 17 -4.70 -2.96 -17.47
N CYS A 18 -4.43 -2.40 -16.28
CA CYS A 18 -5.27 -1.42 -15.61
C CYS A 18 -4.43 -0.21 -15.16
N PRO A 19 -5.05 0.98 -14.97
CA PRO A 19 -4.33 2.18 -14.55
C PRO A 19 -3.56 1.96 -13.25
N GLN A 20 -2.24 2.07 -13.31
CA GLN A 20 -1.36 1.86 -12.18
C GLN A 20 -1.61 2.87 -11.07
N ILE A 21 -1.66 2.40 -9.81
CA ILE A 21 -1.64 3.27 -8.64
C ILE A 21 -0.36 4.12 -8.68
N ARG A 22 -0.54 5.44 -8.58
CA ARG A 22 0.53 6.42 -8.49
C ARG A 22 0.99 6.50 -7.04
N VAL A 23 2.25 6.18 -6.78
CA VAL A 23 2.81 6.01 -5.42
C VAL A 23 3.80 7.12 -5.14
N TYR A 24 3.53 7.92 -4.12
CA TYR A 24 4.43 8.96 -3.63
C TYR A 24 4.84 8.64 -2.20
N HIS A 25 6.13 8.74 -1.90
CA HIS A 25 6.61 8.61 -0.53
C HIS A 25 6.96 9.99 0.02
N ARG A 26 6.45 10.29 1.21
CA ARG A 26 6.70 11.56 1.90
C ARG A 26 7.39 11.26 3.23
N LYS A 27 8.57 11.88 3.42
CA LYS A 27 9.26 11.85 4.71
C LYS A 27 8.38 12.55 5.76
N GLY A 28 8.53 12.13 7.02
CA GLY A 28 7.92 12.83 8.14
C GLY A 28 8.47 14.25 8.24
N TYR A 29 7.63 15.19 8.64
CA TYR A 29 8.02 16.59 8.85
C TYR A 29 7.15 17.23 9.93
N GLY A 30 7.80 17.86 10.92
CA GLY A 30 7.12 18.41 12.09
C GLY A 30 6.32 17.33 12.82
N LYS A 31 5.03 17.59 13.06
CA LYS A 31 4.10 16.67 13.71
C LYS A 31 3.51 15.60 12.77
N LYS A 32 3.90 15.56 11.49
CA LYS A 32 3.39 14.58 10.52
C LYS A 32 4.34 13.39 10.39
N SER A 33 3.83 12.20 10.65
CA SER A 33 4.54 10.94 10.44
C SER A 33 4.88 10.71 8.96
N PRO A 34 5.93 9.92 8.66
CA PRO A 34 6.21 9.50 7.29
C PRO A 34 5.02 8.71 6.72
N ARG A 35 4.82 8.81 5.41
CA ARG A 35 3.65 8.18 4.77
C ARG A 35 3.84 7.86 3.30
N TYR A 36 3.04 6.93 2.83
CA TYR A 36 2.70 6.81 1.43
C TYR A 36 1.46 7.63 1.10
N LEU A 37 1.52 8.37 0.00
CA LEU A 37 0.35 8.93 -0.66
C LEU A 37 0.12 8.11 -1.92
N LEU A 38 -0.98 7.35 -1.94
CA LEU A 38 -1.42 6.59 -3.09
C LEU A 38 -2.51 7.40 -3.79
N LYS A 39 -2.35 7.62 -5.08
CA LYS A 39 -3.40 8.20 -5.93
C LYS A 39 -3.87 7.17 -6.95
N CYS A 40 -5.15 7.24 -7.30
CA CYS A 40 -5.69 6.50 -8.43
C CYS A 40 -4.86 6.77 -9.70
N GLY A 41 -4.73 5.74 -10.53
CA GLY A 41 -4.12 5.88 -11.86
C GLY A 41 -4.99 6.69 -12.81
N CYS A 42 -6.32 6.64 -12.65
CA CYS A 42 -7.30 7.22 -13.57
C CYS A 42 -8.01 8.49 -13.05
N CYS A 43 -7.82 8.89 -11.79
CA CYS A 43 -8.44 10.08 -11.22
C CYS A 43 -7.57 10.63 -10.07
N GLU A 44 -8.05 11.69 -9.40
CA GLU A 44 -7.32 12.37 -8.31
C GLU A 44 -7.68 11.86 -6.91
N GLU A 45 -8.56 10.87 -6.80
CA GLU A 45 -8.82 10.15 -5.55
C GLU A 45 -7.54 9.58 -4.96
N LYS A 46 -7.47 9.57 -3.62
CA LYS A 46 -6.23 9.27 -2.90
C LYS A 46 -6.47 8.63 -1.54
N VAL A 47 -5.48 7.88 -1.08
CA VAL A 47 -5.36 7.40 0.30
C VAL A 47 -3.98 7.72 0.83
N GLU A 48 -3.91 8.08 2.11
CA GLU A 48 -2.65 8.21 2.84
C GLU A 48 -2.48 7.02 3.79
N ILE A 49 -1.28 6.45 3.79
CA ILE A 49 -0.88 5.36 4.69
C ILE A 49 0.29 5.86 5.52
N TYR A 50 0.03 6.16 6.78
CA TYR A 50 1.07 6.47 7.76
C TYR A 50 1.61 5.17 8.33
N TYR A 51 2.88 5.17 8.71
CA TYR A 51 3.53 3.96 9.21
C TYR A 51 4.64 4.29 10.19
N ASP A 52 4.89 3.34 11.09
CA ASP A 52 6.09 3.25 11.91
C ASP A 52 6.65 1.81 11.88
N ASN A 53 7.32 1.38 12.95
CA ASN A 53 7.91 0.04 13.02
C ASN A 53 6.91 -1.05 13.46
N GLU A 54 5.75 -0.68 14.00
CA GLU A 54 4.82 -1.59 14.67
C GLU A 54 3.40 -1.51 14.11
N ALA A 55 3.00 -0.35 13.57
CA ALA A 55 1.64 -0.06 13.15
C ALA A 55 1.55 0.62 11.77
N LEU A 56 0.37 0.51 11.17
CA LEU A 56 -0.04 1.30 10.02
C LEU A 56 -1.33 2.04 10.34
N GLU A 57 -1.44 3.27 9.85
CA GLU A 57 -2.70 4.00 9.80
C GLU A 57 -3.12 4.16 8.34
N ILE A 58 -4.26 3.58 7.98
CA ILE A 58 -4.84 3.68 6.65
C ILE A 58 -6.17 4.42 6.76
N ASN A 59 -6.25 5.58 6.10
CA ASN A 59 -7.47 6.41 6.08
C ASN A 59 -8.00 6.77 7.48
N GLY A 60 -7.11 7.06 8.44
CA GLY A 60 -7.46 7.41 9.82
C GLY A 60 -7.74 6.21 10.74
N VAL A 61 -7.72 4.98 10.23
CA VAL A 61 -7.82 3.76 11.05
C VAL A 61 -6.42 3.27 11.37
N ASN A 62 -6.08 3.19 12.66
CA ASN A 62 -4.78 2.72 13.13
C ASN A 62 -4.88 1.26 13.62
N GLY A 63 -3.86 0.45 13.34
CA GLY A 63 -3.79 -0.96 13.72
C GLY A 63 -2.37 -1.52 13.60
N SER A 64 -2.10 -2.64 14.27
CA SER A 64 -0.80 -3.28 14.19
C SER A 64 -0.51 -3.79 12.77
N ILE A 65 0.78 -3.97 12.43
CA ILE A 65 1.15 -4.58 11.15
C ILE A 65 0.49 -5.95 10.96
N ASP A 66 0.34 -6.73 12.03
CA ASP A 66 -0.25 -8.06 11.96
C ASP A 66 -1.77 -8.01 11.75
N ASP A 67 -2.49 -7.08 12.39
CA ASP A 67 -3.92 -6.86 12.11
C ASP A 67 -4.15 -6.53 10.62
N TRP A 68 -3.32 -5.65 10.06
CA TRP A 68 -3.41 -5.29 8.64
C TRP A 68 -3.09 -6.47 7.72
N ARG A 69 -2.17 -7.36 8.10
CA ARG A 69 -1.87 -8.58 7.32
C ARG A 69 -3.07 -9.51 7.32
N ASP A 70 -3.66 -9.77 8.48
CA ASP A 70 -4.81 -10.65 8.60
C ASP A 70 -6.02 -10.16 7.78
N ILE A 71 -6.21 -8.84 7.71
CA ILE A 71 -7.28 -8.22 6.91
C ILE A 71 -6.96 -8.20 5.41
N LEU A 72 -5.77 -7.75 5.03
CA LEU A 72 -5.47 -7.43 3.62
C LEU A 72 -4.98 -8.62 2.81
N LEU A 73 -4.21 -9.55 3.40
CA LEU A 73 -3.64 -10.66 2.62
C LEU A 73 -4.70 -11.54 1.97
N PRO A 74 -5.81 -11.92 2.64
CA PRO A 74 -6.87 -12.68 2.00
C PRO A 74 -7.51 -11.95 0.81
N LEU A 75 -7.67 -10.62 0.91
CA LEU A 75 -8.19 -9.77 -0.18
C LEU A 75 -7.24 -9.68 -1.37
N LEU A 76 -5.94 -9.85 -1.12
CA LEU A 76 -4.89 -9.90 -2.13
C LEU A 76 -4.68 -11.31 -2.70
N LEU A 77 -5.56 -12.27 -2.37
CA LEU A 77 -5.43 -13.68 -2.73
C LEU A 77 -4.11 -14.28 -2.25
N ILE A 78 -3.67 -13.89 -1.05
CA ILE A 78 -2.49 -14.42 -0.39
C ILE A 78 -2.93 -15.15 0.88
N GLU A 79 -2.41 -16.34 1.11
CA GLU A 79 -2.64 -17.11 2.33
C GLU A 79 -1.33 -17.45 3.04
N LYS A 80 -1.40 -17.65 4.35
CA LYS A 80 -0.26 -18.10 5.16
C LYS A 80 -0.27 -19.64 5.26
N LYS A 81 0.77 -20.29 4.74
CA LYS A 81 1.02 -21.73 4.90
C LYS A 81 2.28 -21.96 5.71
N GLY A 82 2.11 -22.33 6.99
CA GLY A 82 3.21 -22.36 7.95
C GLY A 82 3.84 -20.97 8.09
N ASP A 83 5.16 -20.88 7.90
CA ASP A 83 5.90 -19.63 7.97
C ASP A 83 6.01 -18.88 6.63
N LYS A 84 5.27 -19.31 5.59
CA LYS A 84 5.35 -18.75 4.24
C LYS A 84 4.02 -18.14 3.80
N PHE A 85 4.10 -17.01 3.10
CA PHE A 85 2.98 -16.44 2.35
C PHE A 85 3.00 -16.99 0.92
N VAL A 86 1.87 -17.50 0.45
CA VAL A 86 1.72 -18.08 -0.89
C VAL A 86 0.47 -17.52 -1.56
N ASP A 87 0.50 -17.47 -2.89
CA ASP A 87 -0.70 -17.12 -3.67
C ASP A 87 -1.77 -18.21 -3.47
N LYS A 88 -2.97 -17.77 -3.17
CA LYS A 88 -4.15 -18.62 -3.06
C LYS A 88 -4.50 -19.12 -4.47
N LYS A 89 -4.62 -20.44 -4.62
CA LYS A 89 -5.12 -21.03 -5.85
C LYS A 89 -6.60 -20.67 -5.98
N VAL A 90 -6.96 -19.99 -7.06
CA VAL A 90 -8.35 -19.70 -7.46
C VAL A 90 -8.87 -20.85 -8.31
#